data_AF-A0A8J9RSU4-F1
#
_entry.id   AF-A0A8J9RSU4-F1
#
_cell.length_a   1.000
_cell.length_b   1.000
_cell.length_c   1.000
_cell.angle_alpha   90.00
_cell.angle_beta   90.00
_cell.angle_gamma   90.00
#
_symmetry.space_group_name_H-M   'P 1'
#
loop_
_entity.id
_entity.type
_entity.pdbx_description
1 polymer ?
#
loop_
_entity_poly.entity_id
_entity_poly.type
_entity_poly.pdbx_seq_one_letter_code
_entity_poly.pdbx_strand_id
1 'polypeptide(L)'
;MARAAAQSLSKALRVATTSSSGQHYVISNAAISQHFIRQHGGGVPEFWGKDSPYHPGTDFLGTPKDHLDRVKNRPVSPHVFEEGGTKFHYNMPINAVTSIMNRATGVMLTVGFTGVGWIALTGDLIGTIDAIKSTSPLLVYPVKAAVAFPMVYHYLGGVRHVFWDKAKYGNQAEKNSALENSAVDRSSRLLVGASAIGTLALTVASF
;
A
#
# COMPACT_ATOMS: atom_id res chain seq x y z
N MET A 1 -20.49 19.02 -10.52
CA MET A 1 -21.09 17.66 -10.54
C MET A 1 -20.54 16.71 -9.46
N ALA A 2 -19.27 16.80 -9.03
CA ALA A 2 -18.69 15.93 -8.00
C ALA A 2 -19.31 16.04 -6.58
N ARG A 3 -19.78 17.24 -6.18
CA ARG A 3 -20.39 17.44 -4.84
C ARG A 3 -21.77 16.77 -4.69
N ALA A 4 -22.53 16.65 -5.77
CA ALA A 4 -23.84 16.00 -5.75
C ALA A 4 -23.72 14.48 -5.61
N ALA A 5 -22.70 13.87 -6.21
CA ALA A 5 -22.42 12.43 -6.10
C ALA A 5 -21.98 12.02 -4.68
N ALA A 6 -21.15 12.83 -4.00
CA ALA A 6 -20.74 12.58 -2.62
C ALA A 6 -21.89 12.71 -1.61
N GLN A 7 -22.82 13.62 -1.86
CA GLN A 7 -24.02 13.80 -1.03
C GLN A 7 -25.05 12.67 -1.25
N SER A 8 -25.15 12.14 -2.47
CA SER A 8 -25.99 10.97 -2.76
C SER A 8 -25.44 9.70 -2.12
N LEU A 9 -24.12 9.49 -2.17
CA LEU A 9 -23.47 8.32 -1.57
C LEU A 9 -23.57 8.31 -0.04
N SER A 10 -23.42 9.47 0.60
CA SER A 10 -23.59 9.61 2.06
C SER A 10 -25.04 9.46 2.51
N LYS A 11 -26.01 9.82 1.68
CA LYS A 11 -27.44 9.60 1.95
C LYS A 11 -27.82 8.13 1.75
N ALA A 12 -27.29 7.46 0.72
CA ALA A 12 -27.47 6.02 0.50
C ALA A 12 -26.86 5.17 1.63
N LEU A 13 -25.67 5.55 2.11
CA LEU A 13 -25.00 4.87 3.22
C LEU A 13 -25.78 4.99 4.55
N ARG A 14 -26.42 6.14 4.80
CA ARG A 14 -27.29 6.35 5.99
C ARG A 14 -28.62 5.60 5.91
N VAL A 15 -29.16 5.42 4.70
CA VAL A 15 -30.39 4.65 4.49
C VAL A 15 -30.12 3.14 4.63
N ALA A 16 -28.97 2.64 4.19
CA ALA A 16 -28.57 1.25 4.39
C ALA A 16 -28.39 0.87 5.88
N THR A 17 -28.10 1.84 6.75
CA THR A 17 -28.02 1.64 8.21
C THR A 17 -29.37 1.71 8.93
N THR A 18 -30.46 2.02 8.23
CA THR A 18 -31.80 2.15 8.82
C THR A 18 -32.82 1.33 8.03
N SER A 19 -32.59 0.02 7.91
CA SER A 19 -33.61 -0.93 7.46
C SER A 19 -34.20 -1.71 8.64
N SER A 20 -35.51 -1.91 8.58
CA SER A 20 -36.46 -2.15 9.68
C SER A 20 -36.52 -3.58 10.21
N SER A 21 -35.40 -4.18 10.61
CA SER A 21 -35.41 -5.45 11.36
C SER A 21 -34.46 -5.35 12.55
N GLY A 22 -35.03 -5.47 13.75
CA GLY A 22 -34.36 -5.26 15.03
C GLY A 22 -33.27 -6.28 15.36
N GLN A 23 -32.14 -6.19 14.67
CA GLN A 23 -30.91 -6.88 15.03
C GLN A 23 -29.78 -5.84 15.10
N HIS A 24 -29.53 -5.36 16.32
CA HIS A 24 -28.37 -4.53 16.62
C HIS A 24 -27.11 -5.41 16.53
N TYR A 25 -26.50 -5.48 15.34
CA TYR A 25 -25.12 -5.91 15.24
C TYR A 25 -24.24 -4.84 15.87
N VAL A 26 -23.86 -5.06 17.13
CA VAL A 26 -22.81 -4.28 17.80
C VAL A 26 -21.50 -4.68 17.14
N ILE A 27 -21.12 -3.95 16.09
CA ILE A 27 -19.73 -3.96 15.61
C ILE A 27 -18.92 -3.39 16.77
N SER A 28 -18.11 -4.23 17.41
CA SER A 28 -17.24 -3.82 18.50
C SER A 28 -16.33 -2.70 17.99
N ASN A 29 -16.37 -1.54 18.65
CA ASN A 29 -15.48 -0.39 18.38
C ASN A 29 -13.98 -0.77 18.42
N ALA A 30 -13.64 -1.94 18.96
CA ALA A 30 -12.31 -2.52 18.92
C ALA A 30 -11.80 -2.82 17.50
N ALA A 31 -12.68 -3.11 16.53
CA ALA A 31 -12.29 -3.40 15.15
C ALA A 31 -12.01 -2.12 14.31
N ILE A 32 -12.40 -0.94 14.81
CA ILE A 32 -12.27 0.34 14.09
C ILE A 32 -11.02 1.13 14.55
N SER A 33 -10.43 0.79 15.71
CA SER A 33 -9.22 1.45 16.23
C SER A 33 -7.92 0.74 15.82
N GLN A 34 -7.65 0.67 14.51
CA GLN A 34 -6.28 0.63 14.01
C GLN A 34 -5.99 1.80 13.08
N HIS A 35 -6.50 2.99 13.43
CA HIS A 35 -5.96 4.24 12.90
C HIS A 35 -4.63 4.56 13.59
N PHE A 36 -3.59 3.77 13.30
CA PHE A 36 -2.22 4.30 13.31
C PHE A 36 -2.02 5.14 12.05
N ILE A 37 -2.82 6.22 11.90
CA ILE A 37 -2.36 7.34 11.07
C ILE A 37 -1.26 7.97 11.90
N ARG A 38 -0.02 7.49 11.75
CA ARG A 38 1.11 8.38 12.00
C ARG A 38 0.95 9.48 10.97
N GLN A 39 0.41 10.61 11.39
CA GLN A 39 0.27 11.80 10.56
C GLN A 39 1.66 12.41 10.37
N HIS A 40 2.55 11.69 9.67
CA HIS A 40 3.80 12.22 9.17
C HIS A 40 3.47 12.99 7.90
N GLY A 41 3.02 14.22 8.05
CA GLY A 41 2.59 15.06 6.94
C GLY A 41 1.51 16.06 7.31
N GLY A 42 1.72 16.81 8.39
CA GLY A 42 1.22 18.18 8.36
C GLY A 42 1.90 18.87 7.18
N GLY A 43 1.17 19.69 6.42
CA GLY A 43 1.74 20.45 5.32
C GLY A 43 2.95 21.29 5.75
N VAL A 44 3.57 21.98 4.79
CA VAL A 44 4.61 22.96 5.07
C VAL A 44 4.14 23.88 6.22
N PRO A 45 4.86 23.96 7.36
CA PRO A 45 4.45 24.77 8.50
C PRO A 45 4.14 26.21 8.10
N GLU A 46 3.20 26.86 8.77
CA GLU A 46 2.74 28.23 8.45
C GLU A 46 3.90 29.24 8.32
N PHE A 47 4.92 29.10 9.17
CA PHE A 47 6.11 29.95 9.22
C PHE A 47 7.36 29.31 8.60
N TRP A 48 7.21 28.27 7.78
CA TRP A 48 8.35 27.68 7.09
C TRP A 48 8.92 28.67 6.05
N GLY A 49 10.19 29.06 6.21
CA GLY A 49 10.81 30.09 5.36
C GLY A 49 10.14 31.47 5.53
N LYS A 50 9.59 31.77 6.70
CA LYS A 50 9.07 33.11 7.01
C LYS A 50 9.42 33.43 8.45
N ASP A 51 9.47 34.73 8.76
CA ASP A 51 9.58 35.15 10.13
C ASP A 51 8.38 34.66 10.92
N SER A 52 8.65 34.13 12.11
CA SER A 52 7.61 33.67 13.03
C SER A 52 7.57 34.61 14.24
N PRO A 53 6.43 34.71 14.94
CA PRO A 53 6.36 35.42 16.22
C PRO A 53 7.33 34.87 17.28
N TYR A 54 7.84 33.65 17.09
CA TYR A 54 8.66 32.92 18.05
C TYR A 54 10.17 32.96 17.73
N HIS A 55 10.55 33.29 16.50
CA HIS A 55 11.94 33.33 16.06
C HIS A 55 12.09 34.30 14.86
N PRO A 56 13.10 35.20 14.87
CA PRO A 56 13.34 36.21 13.83
C PRO A 56 13.92 35.63 12.53
N GLY A 57 13.41 34.46 12.10
CA GLY A 57 13.82 33.82 10.84
C GLY A 57 15.30 33.48 10.77
N THR A 58 15.83 33.42 9.56
CA THR A 58 17.25 33.13 9.26
C THR A 58 17.96 34.32 8.61
N ASP A 59 17.43 35.53 8.79
CA ASP A 59 18.02 36.76 8.25
C ASP A 59 19.46 36.98 8.73
N PHE A 60 19.77 36.57 9.97
CA PHE A 60 21.13 36.60 10.52
C PHE A 60 22.14 35.71 9.77
N LEU A 61 21.66 34.67 9.05
CA LEU A 61 22.48 33.82 8.20
C LEU A 61 22.67 34.41 6.79
N GLY A 62 22.16 35.62 6.54
CA GLY A 62 22.18 36.25 5.22
C GLY A 62 21.16 35.63 4.26
N THR A 63 20.02 35.15 4.78
CA THR A 63 18.96 34.59 3.93
C THR A 63 18.41 35.67 2.99
N PRO A 64 18.40 35.45 1.67
CA PRO A 64 17.87 36.43 0.73
C PRO A 64 16.37 36.69 0.96
N LYS A 65 15.91 37.93 0.73
CA LYS A 65 14.48 38.28 0.86
C LYS A 65 13.59 37.50 -0.12
N ASP A 66 14.15 37.08 -1.25
CA ASP A 66 13.52 36.26 -2.29
C ASP A 66 13.71 34.75 -2.08
N HIS A 67 14.13 34.30 -0.89
CA HIS A 67 14.47 32.89 -0.66
C HIS A 67 13.30 31.92 -0.93
N LEU A 68 12.05 32.31 -0.64
CA LEU A 68 10.87 31.48 -0.94
C LEU A 68 10.72 31.24 -2.45
N ASP A 69 11.01 32.25 -3.26
CA ASP A 69 10.96 32.11 -4.73
C ASP A 69 12.14 31.29 -5.24
N ARG A 70 13.32 31.42 -4.64
CA ARG A 70 14.46 30.55 -4.95
C ARG A 70 14.20 29.10 -4.60
N VAL A 71 13.56 28.83 -3.46
CA VAL A 71 13.18 27.47 -3.03
C VAL A 71 12.21 26.83 -4.02
N LYS A 72 11.21 27.58 -4.50
CA LYS A 72 10.26 27.08 -5.52
C LYS A 72 10.97 26.68 -6.81
N ASN A 73 12.06 27.37 -7.14
CA ASN A 73 12.88 27.11 -8.32
C ASN A 73 14.00 26.09 -8.09
N ARG A 74 14.11 25.48 -6.89
CA ARG A 74 15.10 24.42 -6.65
C ARG A 74 14.62 23.13 -7.33
N PRO A 75 15.44 22.52 -8.21
CA PRO A 75 15.09 21.22 -8.78
C PRO A 75 15.11 20.16 -7.69
N VAL A 76 14.21 19.18 -7.81
CA VAL A 76 14.26 17.96 -6.99
C VAL A 76 15.37 17.07 -7.54
N SER A 77 16.30 16.65 -6.69
CA SER A 77 17.36 15.73 -7.10
C SER A 77 16.78 14.40 -7.59
N PRO A 78 17.31 13.81 -8.67
CA PRO A 78 16.92 12.46 -9.11
C PRO A 78 17.00 11.46 -7.95
N HIS A 79 15.99 10.58 -7.86
CA HIS A 79 15.90 9.58 -6.79
C HIS A 79 15.71 8.18 -7.38
N VAL A 80 14.48 7.80 -7.69
CA VAL A 80 14.15 6.47 -8.24
C VAL A 80 14.47 6.43 -9.72
N PHE A 81 14.09 7.48 -10.45
CA PHE A 81 14.33 7.62 -11.87
C PHE A 81 15.27 8.80 -12.15
N GLU A 82 15.95 8.73 -13.30
CA GLU A 82 16.72 9.85 -13.86
C GLU A 82 15.81 11.03 -14.25
N GLU A 83 16.43 12.18 -14.50
CA GLU A 83 15.75 13.36 -15.04
C GLU A 83 15.11 13.02 -16.39
N GLY A 84 13.77 13.05 -16.45
CA GLY A 84 12.98 12.61 -17.61
C GLY A 84 12.32 11.24 -17.49
N GLY A 85 12.55 10.49 -16.40
CA GLY A 85 11.73 9.31 -16.03
C GLY A 85 11.96 8.04 -16.85
N THR A 86 13.01 7.98 -17.67
CA THR A 86 13.23 6.88 -18.62
C THR A 86 14.06 5.73 -18.06
N LYS A 87 14.93 6.00 -17.08
CA LYS A 87 15.86 5.03 -16.50
C LYS A 87 15.84 5.09 -14.97
N PHE A 88 16.13 3.97 -14.33
CA PHE A 88 16.32 3.92 -12.87
C PHE A 88 17.66 4.56 -12.50
N HIS A 89 17.61 5.55 -11.60
CA HIS A 89 18.79 6.20 -11.06
C HIS A 89 19.31 5.47 -9.81
N TYR A 90 18.39 5.01 -8.95
CA TYR A 90 18.73 4.28 -7.73
C TYR A 90 19.06 2.81 -8.03
N ASN A 91 20.19 2.32 -7.52
CA ASN A 91 20.50 0.89 -7.54
C ASN A 91 19.60 0.16 -6.54
N MET A 92 18.51 -0.42 -7.03
CA MET A 92 17.44 -0.98 -6.22
C MET A 92 17.86 -2.32 -5.58
N PRO A 93 18.09 -2.38 -4.26
CA PRO A 93 18.35 -3.66 -3.59
C PRO A 93 17.07 -4.51 -3.52
N ILE A 94 17.22 -5.82 -3.36
CA ILE A 94 16.09 -6.77 -3.37
C ILE A 94 15.05 -6.47 -2.28
N ASN A 95 15.46 -5.94 -1.13
CA ASN A 95 14.55 -5.51 -0.07
C ASN A 95 13.65 -4.34 -0.51
N ALA A 96 14.17 -3.39 -1.28
CA ALA A 96 13.38 -2.30 -1.84
C ALA A 96 12.39 -2.81 -2.90
N VAL A 97 12.84 -3.70 -3.81
CA VAL A 97 11.96 -4.36 -4.79
C VAL A 97 10.84 -5.11 -4.09
N THR A 98 11.16 -5.94 -3.08
CA THR A 98 10.14 -6.70 -2.34
C THR A 98 9.16 -5.81 -1.58
N SER A 99 9.62 -4.63 -1.12
CA SER A 99 8.75 -3.63 -0.50
C SER A 99 7.77 -3.01 -1.50
N ILE A 100 8.22 -2.68 -2.71
CA ILE A 100 7.35 -2.17 -3.79
C ILE A 100 6.34 -3.24 -4.19
N MET A 101 6.79 -4.47 -4.39
CA MET A 101 5.92 -5.60 -4.73
C MET A 101 4.86 -5.85 -3.67
N ASN A 102 5.19 -5.76 -2.38
CA ASN A 102 4.20 -5.93 -1.31
C ASN A 102 3.09 -4.86 -1.37
N ARG A 103 3.43 -3.62 -1.76
CA ARG A 103 2.42 -2.57 -2.00
C ARG A 103 1.57 -2.86 -3.24
N ALA A 104 2.23 -3.23 -4.35
CA ALA A 104 1.55 -3.54 -5.59
C ALA A 104 0.56 -4.70 -5.43
N THR A 105 0.96 -5.78 -4.73
CA THR A 105 0.07 -6.91 -4.44
C THR A 105 -1.07 -6.54 -3.52
N GLY A 106 -0.87 -5.64 -2.55
CA GLY A 106 -1.94 -5.12 -1.70
C GLY A 106 -2.99 -4.33 -2.49
N VAL A 107 -2.55 -3.48 -3.43
CA VAL A 107 -3.45 -2.75 -4.35
C VAL A 107 -4.21 -3.73 -5.24
N MET A 108 -3.52 -4.71 -5.84
CA MET A 108 -4.15 -5.73 -6.69
C MET A 108 -5.22 -6.53 -5.93
N LEU A 109 -4.95 -6.93 -4.68
CA LEU A 109 -5.93 -7.63 -3.85
C LEU A 109 -7.12 -6.75 -3.53
N THR A 110 -6.89 -5.48 -3.18
CA THR A 110 -7.97 -4.53 -2.89
C THR A 110 -8.90 -4.37 -4.10
N VAL A 111 -8.32 -4.12 -5.28
CA VAL A 111 -9.08 -4.00 -6.54
C VAL A 111 -9.81 -5.32 -6.87
N GLY A 112 -9.11 -6.46 -6.75
CA GLY A 112 -9.65 -7.79 -7.05
C GLY A 112 -10.84 -8.15 -6.18
N PHE A 113 -10.72 -8.05 -4.85
CA PHE A 113 -11.82 -8.35 -3.93
C PHE A 113 -12.98 -7.35 -4.05
N THR A 114 -12.68 -6.08 -4.31
CA THR A 114 -13.74 -5.08 -4.57
C THR A 114 -14.51 -5.42 -5.85
N GLY A 115 -13.82 -5.81 -6.92
CA GLY A 115 -14.44 -6.21 -8.18
C GLY A 115 -15.28 -7.48 -8.04
N VAL A 116 -14.76 -8.51 -7.37
CA VAL A 116 -15.51 -9.75 -7.09
C VAL A 116 -16.73 -9.46 -6.22
N GLY A 117 -16.58 -8.64 -5.18
CA GLY A 117 -17.69 -8.23 -4.32
C GLY A 117 -18.75 -7.43 -5.07
N TRP A 118 -18.34 -6.56 -6.00
CA TRP A 118 -19.27 -5.82 -6.85
C TRP A 118 -20.08 -6.76 -7.74
N ILE A 119 -19.43 -7.68 -8.45
CA ILE A 119 -20.12 -8.67 -9.31
C ILE A 119 -21.08 -9.53 -8.48
N ALA A 120 -20.67 -9.98 -7.30
CA ALA A 120 -21.50 -10.78 -6.41
C ALA A 120 -22.76 -10.03 -5.92
N LEU A 121 -22.69 -8.70 -5.78
CA LEU A 121 -23.82 -7.87 -5.35
C LEU A 121 -24.75 -7.46 -6.50
N THR A 122 -24.21 -7.27 -7.71
CA THR A 122 -24.98 -6.70 -8.84
C THR A 122 -25.31 -7.69 -9.94
N GLY A 123 -24.71 -8.89 -9.93
CA GLY A 123 -24.84 -9.87 -11.01
C GLY A 123 -24.67 -11.31 -10.53
N ASP A 124 -24.21 -12.17 -11.43
CA ASP A 124 -23.96 -13.58 -11.14
C ASP A 124 -22.46 -13.89 -11.18
N LEU A 125 -21.86 -13.98 -10.00
CA LEU A 125 -20.44 -14.31 -9.84
C LEU A 125 -20.12 -15.72 -10.37
N ILE A 126 -20.98 -16.70 -10.09
CA ILE A 126 -20.71 -18.10 -10.45
C ILE A 126 -20.81 -18.26 -11.96
N GLY A 127 -21.88 -17.74 -12.57
CA GLY A 127 -22.03 -17.74 -14.03
C GLY A 127 -20.91 -16.99 -14.74
N THR A 128 -20.39 -15.90 -14.16
CA THR A 128 -19.23 -15.18 -14.72
C THR A 128 -17.97 -16.05 -14.72
N ILE A 129 -17.70 -16.77 -13.62
CA ILE A 129 -16.54 -17.67 -13.53
C ILE A 129 -16.67 -18.82 -14.53
N ASP A 130 -17.85 -19.43 -14.63
CA ASP A 130 -18.11 -20.54 -15.56
C ASP A 130 -18.03 -20.09 -17.02
N ALA A 131 -18.48 -18.87 -17.34
CA ALA A 131 -18.34 -18.28 -18.67
C ALA A 131 -16.86 -18.08 -19.05
N ILE A 132 -16.02 -17.60 -18.13
CA ILE A 132 -14.57 -17.45 -18.37
C ILE A 132 -13.93 -18.82 -18.61
N LYS A 133 -14.27 -19.81 -17.78
CA LYS A 133 -13.73 -21.17 -17.87
C LYS A 133 -14.11 -21.86 -19.18
N SER A 134 -15.34 -21.70 -19.65
CA SER A 134 -15.84 -22.28 -20.91
C SER A 134 -15.31 -21.56 -22.14
N THR A 135 -15.23 -20.23 -22.11
CA THR A 135 -14.78 -19.42 -23.26
C THR A 135 -13.26 -19.48 -23.45
N SER A 136 -12.49 -19.63 -22.37
CA SER A 136 -11.02 -19.63 -22.46
C SER A 136 -10.37 -20.63 -21.49
N PRO A 137 -10.49 -21.95 -21.77
CA PRO A 137 -9.93 -22.99 -20.90
C PRO A 137 -8.41 -22.86 -20.69
N LEU A 138 -7.68 -22.38 -21.72
CA LEU A 138 -6.23 -22.17 -21.65
C LEU A 138 -5.82 -21.07 -20.67
N LEU A 139 -6.72 -20.14 -20.34
CA LEU A 139 -6.44 -19.03 -19.41
C LEU A 139 -6.70 -19.40 -17.96
N VAL A 140 -7.27 -20.57 -17.66
CA VAL A 140 -7.59 -20.98 -16.28
C VAL A 140 -6.34 -20.99 -15.40
N TYR A 141 -5.25 -21.60 -15.84
CA TYR A 141 -4.01 -21.65 -15.04
C TYR A 141 -3.34 -20.27 -14.90
N PRO A 142 -3.14 -19.47 -15.97
CA PRO A 142 -2.64 -18.10 -15.83
C PRO A 142 -3.47 -17.22 -14.90
N VAL A 143 -4.80 -17.29 -14.97
CA VAL A 143 -5.69 -16.50 -14.10
C VAL A 143 -5.58 -16.99 -12.65
N LYS A 144 -5.55 -18.30 -12.40
CA LYS A 144 -5.31 -18.85 -11.06
C LYS A 144 -3.98 -18.35 -10.49
N ALA A 145 -2.90 -18.36 -11.28
CA ALA A 145 -1.60 -17.85 -10.86
C ALA A 145 -1.64 -16.34 -10.57
N ALA A 146 -2.32 -15.56 -11.42
CA ALA A 146 -2.47 -14.12 -11.27
C ALA A 146 -3.25 -13.72 -10.00
N VAL A 147 -4.17 -14.57 -9.53
CA VAL A 147 -4.88 -14.39 -8.25
C VAL A 147 -4.06 -14.92 -7.08
N ALA A 148 -3.46 -16.12 -7.22
CA ALA A 148 -2.71 -16.77 -6.16
C ALA A 148 -1.44 -16.00 -5.77
N PHE A 149 -0.69 -15.48 -6.76
CA PHE A 149 0.56 -14.77 -6.52
C PHE A 149 0.41 -13.56 -5.58
N PRO A 150 -0.45 -12.57 -5.86
CA PRO A 150 -0.57 -11.43 -4.97
C PRO A 150 -1.07 -11.83 -3.57
N MET A 151 -1.92 -12.86 -3.47
CA MET A 151 -2.41 -13.35 -2.18
C MET A 151 -1.29 -13.95 -1.33
N VAL A 152 -0.53 -14.90 -1.88
CA VAL A 152 0.60 -15.53 -1.17
C VAL A 152 1.69 -14.51 -0.85
N TYR A 153 2.08 -13.71 -1.85
CA TYR A 153 3.17 -12.75 -1.70
C TYR A 153 2.85 -11.67 -0.67
N HIS A 154 1.64 -11.08 -0.72
CA HIS A 154 1.24 -10.04 0.22
C HIS A 154 1.12 -10.59 1.64
N TYR A 155 0.61 -11.82 1.80
CA TYR A 155 0.49 -12.44 3.11
C TYR A 155 1.85 -12.70 3.75
N LEU A 156 2.76 -13.39 3.02
CA LEU A 156 4.11 -13.67 3.52
C LEU A 156 4.92 -12.39 3.73
N GLY A 157 4.76 -11.40 2.84
CA GLY A 157 5.36 -10.07 2.99
C GLY A 157 4.83 -9.35 4.22
N GLY A 158 3.53 -9.42 4.48
CA GLY A 158 2.89 -8.90 5.69
C GLY A 158 3.42 -9.54 6.96
N VAL A 159 3.55 -10.88 7.01
CA VAL A 159 4.16 -11.59 8.14
C VAL A 159 5.60 -11.12 8.37
N ARG A 160 6.39 -10.97 7.31
CA ARG A 160 7.76 -10.42 7.39
C ARG A 160 7.75 -9.01 7.98
N HIS A 161 6.83 -8.15 7.56
CA HIS A 161 6.70 -6.79 8.10
C HIS A 161 6.32 -6.78 9.58
N VAL A 162 5.35 -7.59 10.02
CA VAL A 162 4.97 -7.72 11.44
C VAL A 162 6.15 -8.20 12.28
N PHE A 163 6.99 -9.09 11.74
CA PHE A 163 8.22 -9.53 12.41
C PHE A 163 9.24 -8.39 12.51
N TRP A 164 9.44 -7.63 11.44
CA TRP A 164 10.33 -6.48 11.40
C TRP A 164 9.89 -5.34 12.33
N ASP A 165 8.59 -5.09 12.47
CA ASP A 165 8.05 -4.04 13.35
C ASP A 165 8.40 -4.29 14.83
N LYS A 166 8.71 -5.55 15.20
CA LYS A 166 9.10 -5.95 16.55
C LYS A 166 10.63 -6.00 16.74
N ALA A 167 11.40 -5.86 15.67
CA ALA A 167 12.85 -5.98 15.73
C ALA A 167 13.51 -4.64 16.13
N LYS A 168 14.58 -4.73 16.91
CA LYS A 168 15.42 -3.56 17.26
C LYS A 168 16.29 -3.16 16.06
N TYR A 169 16.52 -1.87 15.87
CA TYR A 169 17.29 -1.30 14.76
C TYR A 169 18.35 -0.30 15.25
N GLY A 170 19.36 -0.04 14.41
CA GLY A 170 20.41 0.95 14.67
C GLY A 170 21.26 0.62 15.89
N ASN A 171 21.60 1.63 16.70
CA ASN A 171 22.46 1.48 17.88
C ASN A 171 21.84 0.62 19.01
N GLN A 172 20.56 0.23 18.87
CA GLN A 172 19.85 -0.65 19.81
C GLN A 172 19.76 -2.09 19.31
N ALA A 173 20.21 -2.38 18.08
CA ALA A 173 20.16 -3.71 17.50
C ALA A 173 21.31 -4.59 17.99
N GLU A 174 20.98 -5.83 18.31
CA GLU A 174 21.99 -6.89 18.47
C GLU A 174 22.46 -7.33 17.07
N LYS A 175 23.69 -7.85 16.96
CA LYS A 175 24.30 -8.28 15.67
C LYS A 175 23.53 -9.42 14.96
N ASN A 176 22.58 -10.04 15.64
CA ASN A 176 21.69 -11.09 15.14
C ASN A 176 20.28 -10.55 14.86
N SER A 177 20.07 -9.22 14.85
CA SER A 177 18.76 -8.62 14.59
C SER A 177 18.24 -8.98 13.20
N ALA A 178 16.92 -9.13 13.11
CA ALA A 178 16.21 -9.34 11.85
C ALA A 178 16.34 -8.18 10.86
N LEU A 179 16.76 -7.00 11.36
CA LEU A 179 16.96 -5.78 10.57
C LEU A 179 18.42 -5.54 10.17
N GLU A 180 19.30 -6.52 10.42
CA GLU A 180 20.64 -6.54 9.82
C GLU A 180 20.55 -6.80 8.31
N ASN A 181 21.46 -6.18 7.54
CA ASN A 181 21.42 -6.24 6.07
C ASN A 181 21.41 -7.67 5.51
N SER A 182 22.17 -8.59 6.12
CA SER A 182 22.22 -10.00 5.71
C SER A 182 20.93 -10.76 6.02
N ALA A 183 20.28 -10.47 7.15
CA ALA A 183 18.99 -11.05 7.52
C ALA A 183 17.86 -10.51 6.62
N VAL A 184 17.92 -9.21 6.29
CA VAL A 184 16.99 -8.54 5.38
C VAL A 184 17.10 -9.09 3.95
N ASP A 185 18.33 -9.30 3.44
CA ASP A 185 18.54 -9.91 2.11
C ASP A 185 18.02 -11.36 2.08
N ARG A 186 18.38 -12.16 3.09
CA ARG A 186 17.93 -13.56 3.19
C ARG A 186 16.41 -13.67 3.26
N SER A 187 15.77 -12.91 4.14
CA SER A 187 14.30 -12.90 4.27
C SER A 187 13.60 -12.37 3.01
N SER A 188 14.24 -11.49 2.23
CA SER A 188 13.73 -11.04 0.93
C SER A 188 13.79 -12.13 -0.13
N ARG A 189 14.90 -12.88 -0.22
CA ARG A 189 15.00 -14.03 -1.13
C ARG A 189 14.03 -15.14 -0.74
N LEU A 190 13.92 -15.43 0.55
CA LEU A 190 12.96 -16.41 1.08
C LEU A 190 11.53 -16.02 0.75
N LEU A 191 11.15 -14.75 0.89
CA LEU A 191 9.82 -14.26 0.51
C LEU A 191 9.53 -14.55 -0.96
N VAL A 192 10.43 -14.19 -1.87
CA VAL A 192 10.24 -14.41 -3.31
C VAL A 192 10.13 -15.90 -3.63
N GLY A 193 11.06 -16.72 -3.11
CA GLY A 193 11.07 -18.16 -3.35
C GLY A 193 9.83 -18.87 -2.80
N ALA A 194 9.48 -18.61 -1.55
CA ALA A 194 8.29 -19.18 -0.91
C ALA A 194 7.00 -18.75 -1.63
N SER A 195 6.93 -17.50 -2.08
CA SER A 195 5.78 -17.01 -2.83
C SER A 195 5.64 -17.69 -4.19
N ALA A 196 6.74 -17.91 -4.90
CA ALA A 196 6.72 -18.63 -6.18
C ALA A 196 6.25 -20.08 -5.99
N ILE A 197 6.79 -20.79 -5.00
CA ILE A 197 6.39 -22.17 -4.69
C ILE A 197 4.92 -22.23 -4.28
N GLY A 198 4.48 -21.35 -3.36
CA GLY A 198 3.09 -21.30 -2.92
C GLY A 198 2.11 -20.97 -4.05
N THR A 199 2.49 -20.05 -4.95
CA THR A 199 1.70 -19.71 -6.14
C THR A 199 1.54 -20.91 -7.06
N LEU A 200 2.64 -21.61 -7.36
CA LEU A 200 2.62 -22.80 -8.21
C LEU A 200 1.74 -23.88 -7.59
N ALA A 201 1.90 -24.16 -6.30
CA ALA A 201 1.10 -25.14 -5.57
C ALA A 201 -0.41 -24.83 -5.67
N LEU A 202 -0.81 -23.58 -5.44
CA LEU A 202 -2.22 -23.16 -5.56
C LEU A 202 -2.73 -23.17 -7.01
N THR A 203 -1.85 -22.91 -7.97
CA THR A 203 -2.21 -22.90 -9.39
C THR A 203 -2.51 -24.32 -9.89
N VAL A 204 -1.73 -25.31 -9.47
CA VAL A 204 -1.89 -26.71 -9.88
C VAL A 204 -2.84 -27.51 -9.00
N ALA A 205 -3.13 -27.04 -7.77
CA ALA A 205 -4.12 -27.68 -6.91
C ALA A 205 -5.49 -27.66 -7.58
N SER A 206 -6.13 -28.83 -7.66
CA SER A 206 -7.50 -28.99 -8.08
C SER A 206 -8.42 -28.63 -6.92
N PHE A 207 -9.27 -27.61 -7.10
CA PHE A 207 -10.36 -27.26 -6.21
C PHE A 207 -11.67 -27.31 -6.99
#